data_AF-A0A7K0G1S0-F1
#
_entry.id   AF-A0A7K0G1S0-F1
#
_cell.length_a   1.000
_cell.length_b   1.000
_cell.length_c   1.000
_cell.angle_alpha   90.00
_cell.angle_beta   90.00
_cell.angle_gamma   90.00
#
_symmetry.space_group_name_H-M   'P 1'
#
loop_
_entity.id
_entity.type
_entity.pdbx_description
1 polymer ?
#
loop_
_entity_poly.entity_id
_entity_poly.type
_entity_poly.pdbx_seq_one_letter_code
_entity_poly.pdbx_strand_id
1 'polypeptide(L)'
;MEAINGVQKTASNQNNILFFLIFAPIVEELIFRLPLKVSRLNIFISALMAYFLFYLSHKPISSLITANELIKFVVFISLSILVLSSLKERFLSFVLHKYFGVYFYALITVFGLLHLTNFLSAVPGNLIAFAPLFAFHQVIVGFFLGYLRLKNGLIWCILLHSLFNLLPTISYFINK
;
A
#
# COMPACT_ATOMS: atom_id res chain seq x y z
N MET A 1 30.67 -17.08 -9.88
CA MET A 1 31.01 -15.82 -9.19
C MET A 1 30.91 -14.58 -10.10
N GLU A 2 30.85 -14.69 -11.43
CA GLU A 2 30.52 -13.55 -12.32
C GLU A 2 29.01 -13.34 -12.58
N ALA A 3 28.16 -14.35 -12.39
CA ALA A 3 26.70 -14.24 -12.58
C ALA A 3 25.97 -13.52 -11.42
N ILE A 4 26.61 -13.40 -10.24
CA ILE A 4 26.08 -12.64 -9.09
C ILE A 4 26.21 -11.13 -9.33
N ASN A 5 27.23 -10.72 -10.10
CA ASN A 5 27.50 -9.33 -10.42
C ASN A 5 26.54 -8.75 -11.47
N GLY A 6 25.90 -9.58 -12.30
CA GLY A 6 24.98 -9.12 -13.36
C GLY A 6 23.60 -8.71 -12.84
N VAL A 7 23.07 -9.40 -11.83
CA VAL A 7 21.76 -9.11 -11.22
C VAL A 7 21.87 -8.04 -10.13
N GLN A 8 22.99 -7.97 -9.42
CA GLN A 8 23.28 -6.83 -8.55
C GLN A 8 23.53 -5.53 -9.35
N LYS A 9 24.04 -5.60 -10.59
CA LYS A 9 24.19 -4.42 -11.47
C LYS A 9 22.88 -3.92 -12.06
N THR A 10 21.90 -4.76 -12.38
CA THR A 10 20.60 -4.29 -12.89
C THR A 10 19.69 -3.77 -11.78
N ALA A 11 19.88 -4.23 -10.54
CA ALA A 11 19.26 -3.65 -9.34
C ALA A 11 19.99 -2.40 -8.80
N SER A 12 21.04 -1.92 -9.48
CA SER A 12 21.67 -0.62 -9.19
C SER A 12 20.74 0.59 -9.46
N ASN A 13 19.53 0.35 -9.97
CA ASN A 13 18.54 1.37 -10.29
C ASN A 13 17.51 1.62 -9.16
N GLN A 14 17.84 1.33 -7.91
CA GLN A 14 17.11 1.80 -6.71
C GLN A 14 17.26 3.32 -6.46
N ASN A 15 17.37 4.13 -7.52
CA ASN A 15 17.76 5.54 -7.47
C ASN A 15 16.71 6.49 -8.05
N ASN A 16 15.44 6.08 -8.15
CA ASN A 16 14.42 6.96 -8.70
C ASN A 16 13.61 7.64 -7.59
N ILE A 17 14.01 8.86 -7.24
CA ILE A 17 13.29 9.74 -6.31
C ILE A 17 11.79 9.85 -6.65
N LEU A 18 11.44 9.81 -7.94
CA LEU A 18 10.05 9.88 -8.40
C LEU A 18 9.21 8.68 -7.96
N PHE A 19 9.82 7.50 -7.78
CA PHE A 19 9.12 6.33 -7.28
C PHE A 19 8.58 6.57 -5.88
N PHE A 20 9.41 7.07 -4.97
CA PHE A 20 9.04 7.32 -3.57
C PHE A 20 8.10 8.51 -3.41
N LEU A 21 8.22 9.53 -4.28
CA LEU A 21 7.39 10.74 -4.20
C LEU A 21 6.05 10.62 -4.91
N ILE A 22 5.96 9.81 -5.97
CA ILE A 22 4.77 9.77 -6.83
C ILE A 22 4.16 8.38 -6.84
N PHE A 23 4.94 7.37 -7.26
CA PHE A 23 4.37 6.05 -7.52
C PHE A 23 3.92 5.34 -6.23
N ALA A 24 4.76 5.33 -5.19
CA ALA A 24 4.43 4.70 -3.91
C ALA A 24 3.19 5.35 -3.25
N PRO A 25 3.11 6.69 -3.08
CA PRO A 25 1.90 7.32 -2.58
C PRO A 25 0.64 6.98 -3.38
N ILE A 26 0.70 6.98 -4.71
CA ILE A 26 -0.47 6.61 -5.54
C ILE A 26 -0.93 5.19 -5.23
N VAL A 27 -0.03 4.21 -5.22
CA VAL A 27 -0.36 2.81 -4.95
C VAL A 27 -0.93 2.63 -3.55
N GLU A 28 -0.32 3.24 -2.55
CA GLU A 28 -0.78 3.16 -1.15
C GLU A 28 -2.16 3.80 -0.97
N GLU A 29 -2.40 4.98 -1.56
CA GLU A 29 -3.72 5.61 -1.53
C GLU A 29 -4.79 4.78 -2.25
N LEU A 30 -4.44 4.11 -3.35
CA LEU A 30 -5.34 3.19 -4.05
C LEU A 30 -5.68 1.95 -3.20
N ILE A 31 -4.76 1.45 -2.39
CA ILE A 31 -5.00 0.29 -1.52
C ILE A 31 -5.84 0.68 -0.29
N PHE A 32 -5.46 1.77 0.38
CA PHE A 32 -5.99 2.08 1.72
C PHE A 32 -7.12 3.11 1.72
N ARG A 33 -7.16 4.04 0.75
CA ARG A 33 -8.09 5.19 0.78
C ARG A 33 -9.17 5.08 -0.29
N LEU A 34 -8.89 4.44 -1.41
CA LEU A 34 -9.93 4.17 -2.39
C LEU A 34 -11.15 3.44 -1.80
N PRO A 35 -11.02 2.39 -0.97
CA PRO A 35 -12.17 1.60 -0.52
C PRO A 35 -12.94 2.25 0.64
N LEU A 36 -12.44 3.37 1.20
CA LEU A 36 -13.16 4.19 2.17
C LEU A 36 -14.46 4.78 1.61
N LYS A 37 -14.51 5.06 0.30
CA LYS A 37 -15.77 5.31 -0.40
C LYS A 37 -16.29 3.98 -0.92
N VAL A 38 -17.29 3.44 -0.23
CA VAL A 38 -17.81 2.11 -0.47
C VAL A 38 -18.48 2.04 -1.84
N SER A 39 -17.83 1.33 -2.75
CA SER A 39 -18.41 0.86 -4.00
C SER A 39 -17.71 -0.43 -4.40
N ARG A 40 -18.40 -1.32 -5.11
CA ARG A 40 -17.80 -2.56 -5.63
C ARG A 40 -16.50 -2.30 -6.40
N LEU A 41 -16.49 -1.26 -7.24
CA LEU A 41 -15.31 -0.92 -8.04
C LEU A 41 -14.14 -0.46 -7.17
N ASN A 42 -14.38 0.38 -6.17
CA ASN A 42 -13.31 0.88 -5.30
C ASN A 42 -12.68 -0.26 -4.50
N ILE A 43 -13.50 -1.17 -3.95
CA ILE A 43 -13.01 -2.33 -3.20
C ILE A 43 -12.26 -3.28 -4.12
N PHE A 44 -12.78 -3.53 -5.32
CA PHE A 44 -12.11 -4.38 -6.31
C PHE A 44 -10.72 -3.86 -6.68
N ILE A 45 -10.61 -2.57 -7.04
CA ILE A 45 -9.33 -1.95 -7.40
C ILE A 45 -8.35 -2.01 -6.22
N SER A 46 -8.84 -1.73 -5.00
CA SER A 46 -8.00 -1.77 -3.79
C SER A 46 -7.46 -3.17 -3.53
N ALA A 47 -8.30 -4.19 -3.64
CA ALA A 47 -7.92 -5.60 -3.47
C ALA A 47 -6.94 -6.06 -4.56
N LEU A 48 -7.17 -5.67 -5.82
CA LEU A 48 -6.28 -5.99 -6.92
C LEU A 48 -4.89 -5.36 -6.74
N MET A 49 -4.84 -4.08 -6.35
CA MET A 49 -3.58 -3.39 -6.10
C MET A 49 -2.83 -3.98 -4.91
N ALA A 50 -3.54 -4.34 -3.83
CA ALA A 50 -2.95 -5.01 -2.68
C ALA A 50 -2.36 -6.39 -3.06
N TYR A 51 -3.09 -7.18 -3.83
CA TYR A 51 -2.61 -8.48 -4.31
C TYR A 51 -1.39 -8.32 -5.22
N PHE A 52 -1.41 -7.36 -6.14
CA PHE A 52 -0.29 -7.07 -7.02
C PHE A 52 0.97 -6.64 -6.25
N LEU A 53 0.81 -5.75 -5.25
CA LEU A 53 1.92 -5.33 -4.39
C LEU A 53 2.49 -6.50 -3.57
N PHE A 54 1.62 -7.32 -2.97
CA PHE A 54 2.02 -8.52 -2.24
C PHE A 54 2.76 -9.53 -3.12
N TYR A 55 2.32 -9.67 -4.38
CA TYR A 55 3.02 -10.51 -5.35
C TYR A 55 4.43 -10.00 -5.61
N LEU A 56 4.56 -8.70 -5.93
CA LEU A 56 5.85 -8.09 -6.25
C LEU A 56 6.82 -8.08 -5.05
N SER A 57 6.32 -8.14 -3.82
CA SER A 57 7.18 -8.24 -2.63
C SER A 57 7.85 -9.61 -2.48
N HIS A 58 7.35 -10.66 -3.15
CA HIS A 58 7.88 -12.02 -3.06
C HIS A 58 8.48 -12.52 -4.38
N LYS A 59 8.07 -11.95 -5.51
CA LYS A 59 8.43 -12.45 -6.83
C LYS A 59 8.79 -11.30 -7.79
N PRO A 60 9.79 -11.50 -8.66
CA PRO A 60 10.13 -10.51 -9.67
C PRO A 60 9.01 -10.37 -10.69
N ILE A 61 8.87 -9.16 -11.25
CA ILE A 61 7.86 -8.86 -12.26
C ILE A 61 7.93 -9.76 -13.50
N SER A 62 9.13 -10.24 -13.85
CA SER A 62 9.36 -11.16 -14.97
C SER A 62 8.68 -12.51 -14.78
N SER A 63 8.33 -12.92 -13.56
CA SER A 63 7.64 -14.19 -13.31
C SER A 63 6.13 -14.14 -13.57
N LEU A 64 5.57 -12.95 -13.82
CA LEU A 64 4.14 -12.75 -14.13
C LEU A 64 3.70 -13.44 -15.43
N ILE A 65 4.62 -13.59 -16.39
CA ILE A 65 4.32 -14.18 -17.70
C ILE A 65 4.26 -15.70 -17.67
N THR A 66 4.63 -16.33 -16.55
CA THR A 66 4.53 -17.79 -16.42
C THR A 66 3.07 -18.21 -16.34
N ALA A 67 2.71 -19.31 -17.02
CA ALA A 67 1.33 -19.78 -17.07
C ALA A 67 0.72 -19.99 -15.66
N ASN A 68 1.50 -20.54 -14.73
CA ASN A 68 1.05 -20.78 -13.35
C ASN A 68 0.69 -19.48 -12.61
N GLU A 69 1.48 -18.42 -12.74
CA GLU A 69 1.19 -17.16 -12.07
C GLU A 69 0.04 -16.43 -12.76
N LEU A 70 -0.04 -16.49 -14.10
CA LEU A 70 -1.18 -15.94 -14.83
C LEU A 70 -2.50 -16.59 -14.42
N ILE A 71 -2.53 -17.92 -14.26
CA ILE A 71 -3.70 -18.65 -13.76
C ILE A 71 -4.10 -18.14 -12.37
N LYS A 72 -3.15 -17.95 -11.44
CA LYS A 72 -3.46 -17.41 -10.10
C LYS A 72 -4.05 -16.01 -10.17
N PHE A 73 -3.50 -15.13 -11.01
CA PHE A 73 -4.06 -13.79 -11.23
C PHE A 73 -5.49 -13.84 -11.77
N VAL A 74 -5.74 -14.65 -12.81
CA VAL A 74 -7.07 -14.82 -13.40
C VAL A 74 -8.06 -15.37 -12.37
N VAL A 75 -7.66 -16.38 -11.59
CA VAL A 75 -8.48 -16.95 -10.51
C VAL A 75 -8.78 -15.89 -9.46
N PHE A 76 -7.79 -15.12 -9.00
CA PHE A 76 -8.00 -14.06 -8.02
C PHE A 76 -8.98 -12.98 -8.52
N ILE A 77 -8.82 -12.54 -9.78
CA ILE A 77 -9.73 -11.56 -10.41
C ILE A 77 -11.15 -12.13 -10.49
N SER A 78 -11.28 -13.37 -10.97
CA SER A 78 -12.58 -14.03 -11.15
C SER A 78 -13.31 -14.23 -9.83
N LEU A 79 -12.60 -14.69 -8.79
CA LEU A 79 -13.15 -14.82 -7.44
C LEU A 79 -13.53 -13.47 -6.84
N SER A 80 -12.70 -12.44 -7.02
CA SER A 80 -13.00 -11.09 -6.52
C SER A 80 -14.27 -10.52 -7.16
N ILE A 81 -14.43 -10.70 -8.49
CA ILE A 81 -15.64 -10.31 -9.21
C ILE A 81 -16.86 -11.12 -8.74
N LEU A 82 -16.72 -12.44 -8.58
CA LEU A 82 -17.81 -13.32 -8.12
C LEU A 82 -18.29 -12.93 -6.73
N VAL A 83 -17.37 -12.72 -5.79
CA VAL A 83 -17.69 -12.31 -4.41
C VAL A 83 -18.39 -10.95 -4.41
N LEU A 84 -17.82 -9.95 -5.11
CA LEU A 84 -18.37 -8.59 -5.13
C LEU A 84 -19.71 -8.49 -5.86
N SER A 85 -19.93 -9.29 -6.91
CA SER A 85 -21.21 -9.33 -7.63
C SER A 85 -22.31 -9.99 -6.79
N SER A 86 -21.95 -10.98 -5.97
CA SER A 86 -22.86 -11.68 -5.06
C SER A 86 -23.29 -10.82 -3.85
N LEU A 87 -22.48 -9.82 -3.49
CA LEU A 87 -22.79 -8.87 -2.41
C LEU A 87 -23.70 -7.75 -2.92
N LYS A 88 -24.94 -7.68 -2.40
CA LYS A 88 -25.86 -6.57 -2.68
C LYS A 88 -25.23 -5.26 -2.19
N GLU A 89 -25.20 -4.22 -3.03
CA GLU A 89 -24.68 -2.88 -2.65
C GLU A 89 -25.33 -2.35 -1.36
N ARG A 90 -26.63 -2.60 -1.18
CA ARG A 90 -27.36 -2.22 0.04
C ARG A 90 -26.82 -2.92 1.29
N PHE A 91 -26.44 -4.20 1.20
CA PHE A 91 -25.87 -4.93 2.32
C PHE A 91 -24.46 -4.42 2.65
N LEU A 92 -23.65 -4.20 1.62
CA LEU A 92 -22.30 -3.68 1.74
C LEU A 92 -22.29 -2.29 2.40
N SER A 93 -23.15 -1.40 1.91
CA SER A 93 -23.38 -0.07 2.46
C SER A 93 -23.90 -0.15 3.91
N PHE A 94 -24.85 -1.03 4.21
CA PHE A 94 -25.37 -1.21 5.57
C PHE A 94 -24.29 -1.64 6.58
N VAL A 95 -23.53 -2.68 6.26
CA VAL A 95 -22.46 -3.19 7.13
C VAL A 95 -21.41 -2.11 7.35
N LEU A 96 -20.98 -1.43 6.28
CA LEU A 96 -19.96 -0.40 6.39
C LEU A 96 -20.46 0.86 7.08
N HIS A 97 -21.74 1.24 6.96
CA HIS A 97 -22.30 2.33 7.77
C HIS A 97 -22.31 1.97 9.26
N LYS A 98 -22.72 0.74 9.60
CA LYS A 98 -22.80 0.29 11.00
C LYS A 98 -21.43 0.17 11.66
N TYR A 99 -20.42 -0.28 10.91
CA TYR A 99 -19.07 -0.54 11.41
C TYR A 99 -18.01 0.37 10.80
N PHE A 100 -18.39 1.55 10.31
CA PHE A 100 -17.49 2.44 9.57
C PHE A 100 -16.25 2.80 10.37
N GLY A 101 -16.42 3.13 11.66
CA GLY A 101 -15.30 3.48 12.53
C GLY A 101 -14.28 2.35 12.64
N VAL A 102 -14.73 1.12 12.88
CA VAL A 102 -13.86 -0.06 12.95
C VAL A 102 -13.12 -0.27 11.63
N TYR A 103 -13.84 -0.19 10.52
CA TYR A 103 -13.27 -0.33 9.18
C TYR A 103 -12.21 0.74 8.88
N PHE A 104 -12.51 1.99 9.20
CA PHE A 104 -11.62 3.13 9.02
C PHE A 104 -10.33 2.99 9.83
N TYR A 105 -10.45 2.70 11.15
CA TYR A 105 -9.28 2.53 12.01
C TYR A 105 -8.48 1.28 11.68
N ALA A 106 -9.11 0.20 11.21
CA ALA A 106 -8.40 -0.99 10.74
C ALA A 106 -7.49 -0.66 9.55
N LEU A 107 -8.00 0.06 8.53
CA LEU A 107 -7.20 0.45 7.37
C LEU A 107 -6.03 1.36 7.74
N ILE A 108 -6.24 2.33 8.63
CA ILE A 108 -5.18 3.23 9.11
C ILE A 108 -4.12 2.46 9.90
N THR A 109 -4.55 1.52 10.75
CA THR A 109 -3.64 0.71 11.55
C THR A 109 -2.79 -0.18 10.65
N VAL A 110 -3.40 -0.88 9.69
CA VAL A 110 -2.65 -1.70 8.72
C VAL A 110 -1.68 -0.85 7.91
N PHE A 111 -2.11 0.33 7.46
CA PHE A 111 -1.23 1.26 6.75
C PHE A 111 0.02 1.62 7.58
N GLY A 112 -0.16 2.04 8.83
CA GLY A 112 0.97 2.35 9.71
C GLY A 112 1.83 1.13 10.03
N LEU A 113 1.22 -0.04 10.22
CA LEU A 113 1.94 -1.28 10.53
C LEU A 113 2.85 -1.74 9.39
N LEU A 114 2.42 -1.58 8.12
CA LEU A 114 3.25 -1.93 6.97
C LEU A 114 4.52 -1.07 6.89
N HIS A 115 4.52 0.12 7.46
CA HIS A 115 5.68 1.00 7.51
C HIS A 115 6.68 0.65 8.61
N LEU A 116 6.40 -0.30 9.51
CA LEU A 116 7.38 -0.72 10.52
C LEU A 116 8.69 -1.19 9.88
N THR A 117 8.61 -1.85 8.72
CA THR A 117 9.77 -2.38 8.01
C THR A 117 10.79 -1.30 7.64
N ASN A 118 10.36 -0.04 7.48
CA ASN A 118 11.23 1.11 7.22
C ASN A 118 12.10 1.48 8.44
N PHE A 119 11.67 1.11 9.64
CA PHE A 119 12.35 1.45 10.90
C PHE A 119 13.09 0.28 11.53
N LEU A 120 12.75 -0.96 11.15
CA LEU A 120 13.38 -2.16 11.74
C LEU A 120 14.90 -2.19 11.58
N SER A 121 15.44 -1.67 10.48
CA SER A 121 16.88 -1.56 10.25
C SER A 121 17.55 -0.40 10.99
N ALA A 122 16.78 0.63 11.37
CA ALA A 122 17.28 1.83 12.04
C ALA A 122 17.20 1.74 13.58
N VAL A 123 16.38 0.83 14.12
CA VAL A 123 16.19 0.65 15.55
C VAL A 123 17.18 -0.40 16.10
N PRO A 124 17.97 -0.08 17.14
CA PRO A 124 18.83 -1.06 17.81
C PRO A 124 18.05 -2.27 18.32
N GLY A 125 18.62 -3.47 18.25
CA GLY A 125 17.91 -4.72 18.61
C GLY A 125 17.35 -4.75 20.03
N ASN A 126 18.02 -4.11 20.99
CA ASN A 126 17.55 -3.96 22.37
C ASN A 126 16.32 -3.04 22.52
N LEU A 127 15.99 -2.26 21.49
CA LEU A 127 14.85 -1.35 21.43
C LEU A 127 13.79 -1.80 20.42
N ILE A 128 13.92 -2.98 19.80
CA ILE A 128 13.02 -3.43 18.73
C ILE A 128 11.56 -3.55 19.18
N ALA A 129 11.32 -3.83 20.47
CA ALA A 129 9.99 -3.83 21.06
C ALA A 129 9.29 -2.45 20.97
N PHE A 130 10.06 -1.37 20.88
CA PHE A 130 9.56 0.00 20.68
C PHE A 130 9.43 0.39 19.20
N ALA A 131 9.81 -0.47 18.24
CA ALA A 131 9.65 -0.20 16.80
C ALA A 131 8.21 0.25 16.40
N PRO A 132 7.11 -0.29 16.99
CA PRO A 132 5.77 0.21 16.71
C PRO A 132 5.56 1.69 17.03
N LEU A 133 6.26 2.24 18.04
CA LEU A 133 6.18 3.66 18.39
C LEU A 133 6.77 4.54 17.28
N PHE A 134 7.83 4.07 16.63
CA PHE A 134 8.40 4.77 15.49
C PHE A 134 7.45 4.77 14.30
N ALA A 135 6.66 3.72 14.06
CA ALA A 135 5.66 3.72 13.00
C ALA A 135 4.35 4.48 13.37
N PHE A 136 4.19 4.92 14.63
CA PHE A 136 2.97 5.58 15.08
C PHE A 136 2.65 6.87 14.33
N HIS A 137 3.68 7.63 13.90
CA HIS A 137 3.45 8.82 13.07
C HIS A 137 2.77 8.47 11.73
N GLN A 138 3.01 7.26 11.18
CA GLN A 138 2.35 6.81 9.95
C GLN A 138 0.87 6.50 10.19
N VAL A 139 0.49 6.04 11.39
CA VAL A 139 -0.92 5.92 11.80
C VAL A 139 -1.58 7.29 11.84
N ILE A 140 -0.91 8.30 12.40
CA ILE A 140 -1.40 9.69 12.45
C ILE A 140 -1.57 10.26 11.03
N VAL A 141 -0.54 10.14 10.18
CA VAL A 141 -0.61 10.56 8.77
C VAL A 141 -1.77 9.84 8.07
N GLY A 142 -1.90 8.54 8.28
CA GLY A 142 -2.96 7.75 7.69
C GLY A 142 -4.36 8.17 8.11
N PHE A 143 -4.53 8.63 9.35
CA PHE A 143 -5.78 9.21 9.84
C PHE A 143 -6.14 10.49 9.08
N PHE A 144 -5.20 11.44 8.96
CA PHE A 144 -5.43 12.69 8.24
C PHE A 144 -5.73 12.47 6.74
N LEU A 145 -4.98 11.57 6.09
CA LEU A 145 -5.23 11.18 4.70
C LEU A 145 -6.59 10.50 4.54
N GLY A 146 -6.97 9.63 5.48
CA GLY A 146 -8.29 9.00 5.50
C GLY A 146 -9.43 10.02 5.64
N TYR A 147 -9.28 11.01 6.52
CA TYR A 147 -10.24 12.10 6.65
C TYR A 147 -10.34 12.94 5.36
N LEU A 148 -9.19 13.31 4.80
CA LEU A 148 -9.11 14.07 3.56
C LEU A 148 -9.77 13.33 2.38
N ARG A 149 -9.65 12.00 2.34
CA ARG A 149 -10.30 11.16 1.31
C ARG A 149 -11.81 11.28 1.34
N LEU A 150 -12.37 11.29 2.54
CA LEU A 150 -13.81 11.36 2.75
C LEU A 150 -14.35 12.75 2.44
N LYS A 151 -13.59 13.81 2.73
CA LYS A 151 -14.00 15.21 2.53
C LYS A 151 -13.70 15.75 1.14
N ASN A 152 -12.50 15.53 0.61
CA ASN A 152 -11.99 16.21 -0.57
C ASN A 152 -11.74 15.26 -1.75
N GLY A 153 -11.55 13.95 -1.49
CA GLY A 153 -11.37 12.93 -2.53
C GLY A 153 -9.94 12.41 -2.64
N LEU A 154 -9.73 11.48 -3.58
CA LEU A 154 -8.49 10.68 -3.65
C LEU A 154 -7.27 11.51 -4.06
N ILE A 155 -7.43 12.40 -5.05
CA ILE A 155 -6.32 13.22 -5.58
C ILE A 155 -5.67 14.05 -4.48
N TRP A 156 -6.46 14.67 -3.60
CA TRP A 156 -5.96 15.46 -2.49
C TRP A 156 -5.16 14.63 -1.48
N CYS A 157 -5.54 13.37 -1.28
CA CYS A 157 -4.80 12.45 -0.41
C CYS A 157 -3.46 12.10 -1.02
N ILE A 158 -3.43 11.78 -2.32
CA ILE A 158 -2.19 11.50 -3.05
C ILE A 158 -1.23 12.69 -2.96
N LEU A 159 -1.71 13.90 -3.25
CA LEU A 159 -0.88 15.10 -3.19
C LEU A 159 -0.32 15.37 -1.78
N LEU A 160 -1.16 15.27 -0.75
CA LEU A 160 -0.71 15.48 0.63
C LEU A 160 0.25 14.37 1.08
N HIS A 161 0.01 13.12 0.68
CA HIS A 161 0.89 12.00 0.98
C HIS A 161 2.26 12.17 0.30
N SER A 162 2.28 12.51 -0.98
CA SER A 162 3.52 12.87 -1.69
C SER A 162 4.28 14.00 -1.00
N LEU A 163 3.58 15.01 -0.47
CA LEU A 163 4.19 16.10 0.29
C LEU A 163 4.80 15.61 1.61
N PHE A 164 4.11 14.74 2.35
CA PHE A 164 4.68 14.15 3.58
C PHE A 164 5.90 13.26 3.30
N ASN A 165 5.93 12.57 2.16
CA ASN A 165 7.07 11.76 1.75
C ASN A 165 8.23 12.59 1.17
N LEU A 166 8.04 13.89 0.91
CA LEU A 166 9.05 14.76 0.31
C LEU A 166 10.33 14.85 1.15
N LEU A 167 10.21 15.30 2.41
CA LEU A 167 11.36 15.50 3.28
C LEU A 167 12.11 14.20 3.62
N PRO A 168 11.42 13.09 4.01
CA PRO A 168 12.10 11.82 4.27
C PRO A 168 12.84 11.30 3.04
N THR A 169 12.22 11.41 1.86
CA THR A 169 12.83 10.95 0.61
C THR A 169 14.06 11.78 0.25
N ILE A 170 13.96 13.11 0.28
CA ILE A 170 15.11 14.00 0.00
C ILE A 170 16.25 13.71 0.98
N SER A 171 15.94 13.61 2.28
CA SER A 171 16.94 13.28 3.31
C SER A 171 17.63 11.95 3.04
N TYR A 172 16.89 10.92 2.63
CA TYR A 172 17.46 9.62 2.30
C TYR A 172 18.44 9.70 1.11
N PHE A 173 18.09 10.44 0.06
CA PHE A 173 18.92 10.56 -1.14
C PHE A 173 20.13 11.50 -0.98
N ILE A 174 20.08 12.49 -0.09
CA ILE A 174 21.23 13.36 0.21
C ILE A 174 22.29 12.64 1.03
N ASN A 175 21.89 11.77 1.96
CA ASN A 175 22.79 11.08 2.90
C ASN A 175 23.31 9.72 2.39
N LYS A 176 23.05 9.38 1.12
CA LYS A 176 23.48 8.13 0.47
C LYS A 176 24.72 8.37 -0.37
#